data_AF-A0ABD6S8Z7-F1
#
_entry.id   AF-A0ABD6S8Z7-F1
#
_cell.length_a   1.000
_cell.length_b   1.000
_cell.length_c   1.000
_cell.angle_alpha   90.00
_cell.angle_beta   90.00
_cell.angle_gamma   90.00
#
_symmetry.space_group_name_H-M   'P 1'
#
loop_
_entity.id
_entity.type
_entity.pdbx_description
1 polymer ?
#
loop_
_entity_poly.entity_id
_entity_poly.type
_entity_poly.pdbx_seq_one_letter_code
_entity_poly.pdbx_strand_id
1 'polypeptide(L)'
;MRDYLIIEEKCREGIEYNKEFIQENKEDIKSLEEDEKKGIQRYSKDNNSIIEGTYLSSFNYELEDIIAKYSLGEAIHTIEGDFDNALIDLGHIGEREVGYLNLIWMISLGILLETEKKNLVSLAKLVEKENMNDVVIDFLLCASDIGYTKMTNRYYKENPYAKTREIIELA
;
A
#
# COMPACT_ATOMS: atom_id res chain seq x y z
N MET A 1 -9.07 5.37 20.60
CA MET A 1 -10.24 6.27 20.61
C MET A 1 -10.97 6.00 19.31
N ARG A 2 -12.15 5.37 19.34
CA ARG A 2 -12.91 5.02 18.12
C ARG A 2 -13.51 6.31 17.55
N ASP A 3 -13.36 6.54 16.25
CA ASP A 3 -14.04 7.63 15.56
C ASP A 3 -15.57 7.40 15.65
N TYR A 4 -16.29 8.38 16.17
CA TYR A 4 -17.75 8.32 16.36
C TYR A 4 -18.53 8.22 15.05
N LEU A 5 -17.88 8.48 13.90
CA LEU A 5 -18.44 8.34 12.57
C LEU A 5 -18.31 6.91 12.00
N ILE A 6 -17.51 6.04 12.64
CA ILE A 6 -17.37 4.64 12.21
C ILE A 6 -18.61 3.85 12.57
N ILE A 7 -19.25 3.28 11.55
CA ILE A 7 -20.29 2.27 11.72
C ILE A 7 -19.58 0.91 11.74
N GLU A 8 -19.44 0.32 12.93
CA GLU A 8 -18.73 -0.96 13.13
C GLU A 8 -19.21 -2.05 12.17
N GLU A 9 -20.53 -2.16 11.98
CA GLU A 9 -21.14 -3.10 11.04
C GLU A 9 -20.58 -2.94 9.63
N LYS A 10 -20.48 -1.70 9.12
CA LYS A 10 -19.92 -1.43 7.79
C LYS A 10 -18.44 -1.80 7.67
N CYS A 11 -17.64 -1.58 8.72
CA CYS A 11 -16.25 -2.01 8.72
C CYS A 11 -16.14 -3.54 8.65
N ARG A 12 -16.96 -4.26 9.42
CA ARG A 12 -16.95 -5.73 9.40
C ARG A 12 -17.47 -6.29 8.07
N GLU A 13 -18.54 -5.73 7.52
CA GLU A 13 -19.06 -6.08 6.20
C GLU A 13 -18.03 -5.83 5.10
N GLY A 14 -17.35 -4.68 5.15
CA GLY A 14 -16.28 -4.33 4.21
C GLY A 14 -15.12 -5.34 4.25
N ILE A 15 -14.67 -5.71 5.45
CA ILE A 15 -13.61 -6.72 5.62
C ILE A 15 -14.02 -8.08 5.04
N GLU A 16 -15.24 -8.54 5.29
CA GLU A 16 -15.69 -9.83 4.74
C GLU A 16 -15.85 -9.77 3.22
N TYR A 17 -16.40 -8.67 2.69
CA TYR A 17 -16.48 -8.42 1.25
C TYR A 17 -15.09 -8.44 0.61
N ASN A 18 -14.14 -7.68 1.15
CA ASN A 18 -12.77 -7.57 0.65
C ASN A 18 -12.05 -8.92 0.62
N LYS A 19 -12.21 -9.75 1.66
CA LYS A 19 -11.65 -11.11 1.70
C LYS A 19 -12.13 -11.99 0.55
N GLU A 20 -13.42 -11.91 0.18
CA GLU A 20 -13.97 -12.67 -0.95
C GLU A 20 -13.29 -12.26 -2.26
N PHE A 21 -13.16 -10.95 -2.52
CA PHE A 21 -12.49 -10.44 -3.72
C PHE A 21 -10.99 -10.75 -3.75
N ILE A 22 -10.29 -10.64 -2.63
CA ILE A 22 -8.87 -11.00 -2.55
C ILE A 22 -8.68 -12.49 -2.88
N GLN A 23 -9.58 -13.36 -2.40
CA GLN A 23 -9.51 -14.78 -2.69
C GLN A 23 -9.82 -15.08 -4.17
N GLU A 24 -10.84 -14.45 -4.75
CA GLU A 24 -11.16 -14.56 -6.18
C GLU A 24 -9.97 -14.08 -7.04
N ASN A 25 -9.41 -12.92 -6.72
CA ASN A 25 -8.23 -12.36 -7.37
C ASN A 25 -7.04 -13.33 -7.36
N LYS A 26 -6.78 -14.02 -6.24
CA LYS A 26 -5.70 -15.02 -6.13
C LYS A 26 -5.93 -16.21 -7.06
N GLU A 27 -7.17 -16.65 -7.20
CA GLU A 27 -7.54 -17.75 -8.11
C GLU A 27 -7.41 -17.34 -9.59
N ASP A 28 -7.85 -16.13 -9.91
CA ASP A 28 -7.75 -15.56 -11.26
C ASP A 28 -6.29 -15.37 -11.68
N ILE A 29 -5.45 -14.81 -10.81
CA ILE A 29 -4.01 -14.66 -11.06
C ILE A 29 -3.39 -16.02 -11.33
N LYS A 30 -3.64 -17.02 -10.47
CA LYS A 30 -3.11 -18.37 -10.67
C LYS A 30 -3.54 -18.97 -12.00
N SER A 31 -4.81 -18.78 -12.38
CA SER A 31 -5.35 -19.26 -13.65
C SER A 31 -4.64 -18.61 -14.86
N LEU A 32 -4.40 -17.30 -14.79
CA LEU A 32 -3.74 -16.54 -15.84
C LEU A 32 -2.24 -16.85 -15.94
N GLU A 33 -1.56 -17.06 -14.82
CA GLU A 33 -0.16 -17.51 -14.81
C GLU A 33 0.02 -18.88 -15.46
N GLU A 34 -0.95 -19.79 -15.28
CA GLU A 34 -0.95 -21.09 -15.96
C GLU A 34 -1.18 -20.96 -17.46
N ASP A 35 -2.03 -20.03 -17.88
CA ASP A 35 -2.27 -19.72 -19.30
C ASP A 35 -1.01 -19.15 -19.95
N GLU A 36 -0.32 -18.21 -19.29
CA GLU A 36 0.97 -17.66 -19.76
C GLU A 36 2.02 -18.77 -19.93
N LYS A 37 2.14 -19.70 -18.97
CA LYS A 37 3.05 -20.85 -19.07
C LYS A 37 2.74 -21.77 -20.26
N LYS A 38 1.49 -21.80 -20.72
CA LYS A 38 1.02 -22.58 -21.88
C LYS A 38 1.01 -21.76 -23.18
N GLY A 39 1.35 -20.46 -23.13
CA GLY A 39 1.25 -19.54 -24.27
C GLY A 39 -0.19 -19.25 -24.70
N ILE A 40 -1.14 -19.32 -23.77
CA ILE A 40 -2.57 -19.10 -24.01
C ILE A 40 -2.93 -17.67 -23.62
N GLN A 41 -3.53 -16.93 -24.54
CA GLN A 41 -4.05 -15.59 -24.28
C GLN A 41 -5.57 -15.67 -24.09
N ARG A 42 -6.06 -15.47 -22.86
CA ARG A 42 -7.48 -15.65 -22.52
C ARG A 42 -8.35 -14.46 -22.92
N TYR A 43 -7.79 -13.26 -22.77
CA TYR A 43 -8.51 -12.00 -22.96
C TYR A 43 -7.93 -11.20 -24.13
N SER A 44 -8.61 -10.12 -24.53
CA SER A 44 -8.07 -9.20 -25.53
C SER A 44 -6.86 -8.41 -25.01
N LYS A 45 -6.84 -8.12 -23.72
CA LYS A 45 -5.72 -7.50 -23.00
C LYS A 45 -4.74 -8.56 -22.53
N ASP A 46 -3.44 -8.29 -22.61
CA ASP A 46 -2.38 -9.24 -22.23
C ASP A 46 -2.56 -9.73 -20.78
N ASN A 47 -2.37 -11.04 -20.57
CA ASN A 47 -2.62 -11.65 -19.28
C ASN A 47 -1.76 -11.02 -18.17
N ASN A 48 -0.50 -10.67 -18.45
CA ASN A 48 0.41 -10.05 -17.47
C ASN A 48 -0.13 -8.70 -16.99
N SER A 49 -0.58 -7.82 -17.89
CA SER A 49 -1.19 -6.55 -17.48
C SER A 49 -2.51 -6.76 -16.72
N ILE A 50 -3.27 -7.82 -16.99
CA ILE A 50 -4.44 -8.17 -16.16
C ILE A 50 -3.97 -8.57 -14.76
N ILE A 51 -3.01 -9.50 -14.65
CA ILE A 51 -2.41 -9.96 -13.38
C ILE A 51 -1.91 -8.78 -12.55
N GLU A 52 -1.10 -7.89 -13.12
CA GLU A 52 -0.60 -6.68 -12.44
C GLU A 52 -1.73 -5.78 -11.93
N GLY A 53 -2.84 -5.70 -12.67
CA GLY A 53 -4.02 -4.94 -12.28
C GLY A 53 -4.79 -5.60 -11.15
N THR A 54 -4.88 -6.92 -11.18
CA THR A 54 -5.51 -7.72 -10.13
C THR A 54 -4.73 -7.61 -8.82
N TYR A 55 -3.39 -7.65 -8.87
CA TYR A 55 -2.55 -7.37 -7.69
C TYR A 55 -2.77 -5.97 -7.13
N LEU A 56 -2.86 -4.94 -7.98
CA LEU A 56 -3.17 -3.58 -7.50
C LEU A 56 -4.56 -3.50 -6.86
N SER A 57 -5.53 -4.27 -7.37
CA SER A 57 -6.87 -4.37 -6.77
C SER A 57 -6.82 -5.01 -5.38
N SER A 58 -6.13 -6.15 -5.24
CA SER A 58 -5.93 -6.83 -3.96
C SER A 58 -5.23 -5.93 -2.94
N PHE A 59 -4.18 -5.22 -3.35
CA PHE A 59 -3.50 -4.23 -2.51
C PHE A 59 -4.48 -3.18 -1.93
N ASN A 60 -5.40 -2.65 -2.74
CA ASN A 60 -6.36 -1.66 -2.26
C ASN A 60 -7.32 -2.27 -1.23
N TYR A 61 -7.78 -3.50 -1.44
CA TYR A 61 -8.63 -4.20 -0.47
C TYR A 61 -7.90 -4.48 0.85
N GLU A 62 -6.63 -4.93 0.80
CA GLU A 62 -5.82 -5.14 1.99
C GLU A 62 -5.61 -3.82 2.76
N LEU A 63 -5.38 -2.70 2.05
CA LEU A 63 -5.23 -1.38 2.67
C LEU A 63 -6.54 -0.87 3.30
N GLU A 64 -7.68 -1.12 2.66
CA GLU A 64 -9.00 -0.84 3.24
C GLU A 64 -9.26 -1.65 4.52
N ASP A 65 -8.88 -2.92 4.52
CA ASP A 65 -8.99 -3.81 5.69
C ASP A 65 -8.11 -3.34 6.84
N ILE A 66 -6.87 -2.93 6.58
CA ILE A 66 -5.97 -2.32 7.58
C ILE A 66 -6.65 -1.11 8.24
N ILE A 67 -7.22 -0.20 7.43
CA ILE A 67 -7.89 1.00 7.93
C ILE A 67 -9.12 0.63 8.76
N ALA A 68 -9.92 -0.35 8.30
CA ALA A 68 -11.10 -0.82 9.00
C ALA A 68 -10.74 -1.50 10.33
N LYS A 69 -9.73 -2.36 10.37
CA LYS A 69 -9.23 -3.03 11.58
C LYS A 69 -8.67 -2.04 12.59
N TYR A 70 -7.87 -1.07 12.14
CA TYR A 70 -7.39 0.02 13.00
C TYR A 70 -8.55 0.81 13.60
N SER A 71 -9.54 1.15 12.77
CA SER A 71 -10.75 1.88 13.14
C SER A 71 -11.62 1.12 14.16
N LEU A 72 -11.71 -0.21 14.02
CA LEU A 72 -12.41 -1.10 14.94
C LEU A 72 -11.67 -1.29 16.27
N GLY A 73 -10.37 -0.99 16.30
CA GLY A 73 -9.50 -1.27 17.45
C GLY A 73 -9.12 -2.75 17.55
N GLU A 74 -9.01 -3.44 16.40
CA GLU A 74 -8.57 -4.83 16.33
C GLU A 74 -7.10 -4.96 16.78
N ALA A 75 -6.69 -6.18 17.12
CA ALA A 75 -5.34 -6.44 17.59
C ALA A 75 -4.29 -6.21 16.49
N ILE A 76 -3.14 -5.60 16.84
CA ILE A 76 -2.08 -5.22 15.87
C ILE A 76 -1.63 -6.37 14.97
N HIS A 77 -1.49 -7.59 15.51
CA HIS A 77 -1.07 -8.76 14.72
C HIS A 77 -2.02 -9.11 13.54
N THR A 78 -3.29 -8.70 13.61
CA THR A 78 -4.23 -8.92 12.50
C THR A 78 -4.06 -7.88 11.39
N ILE A 79 -3.45 -6.73 11.69
CA ILE A 79 -3.08 -5.67 10.76
C ILE A 79 -1.72 -5.97 10.13
N GLU A 80 -0.77 -6.52 10.89
CA GLU A 80 0.54 -6.96 10.38
C GLU A 80 0.40 -7.96 9.22
N GLY A 81 -0.52 -8.92 9.34
CA GLY A 81 -0.79 -9.90 8.28
C GLY A 81 -1.29 -9.26 6.98
N ASP A 82 -2.22 -8.31 7.06
CA ASP A 82 -2.71 -7.59 5.88
C ASP A 82 -1.63 -6.68 5.28
N PHE A 83 -0.80 -6.06 6.13
CA PHE A 83 0.31 -5.23 5.68
C PHE A 83 1.35 -6.04 4.90
N ASP A 84 1.67 -7.26 5.37
CA ASP A 84 2.55 -8.17 4.64
C ASP A 84 1.96 -8.61 3.30
N ASN A 85 0.65 -8.89 3.24
CA ASN A 85 -0.04 -9.19 1.98
C ASN A 85 -0.02 -7.99 1.03
N ALA A 86 -0.30 -6.79 1.53
CA ALA A 86 -0.24 -5.55 0.75
C ALA A 86 1.17 -5.31 0.17
N LEU A 87 2.23 -5.60 0.92
CA LEU A 87 3.61 -5.52 0.43
C LEU A 87 3.90 -6.55 -0.67
N ILE A 88 3.39 -7.77 -0.54
CA ILE A 88 3.50 -8.81 -1.58
C ILE A 88 2.81 -8.31 -2.86
N ASP A 89 1.57 -7.85 -2.76
CA ASP A 89 0.79 -7.38 -3.90
C ASP A 89 1.47 -6.20 -4.60
N LEU A 90 1.99 -5.22 -3.84
CA LEU A 90 2.79 -4.11 -4.37
C LEU A 90 4.05 -4.57 -5.12
N GLY A 91 4.64 -5.70 -4.74
CA GLY A 91 5.77 -6.31 -5.45
C GLY A 91 5.44 -6.82 -6.84
N HIS A 92 4.15 -6.98 -7.18
CA HIS A 92 3.67 -7.60 -8.40
C HIS A 92 2.85 -6.69 -9.33
N ILE A 93 2.70 -5.40 -9.01
CA ILE A 93 1.89 -4.47 -9.82
C ILE A 93 2.56 -4.00 -11.13
N GLY A 94 3.78 -4.46 -11.43
CA GLY A 94 4.52 -4.09 -12.64
C GLY A 94 4.76 -2.59 -12.74
N GLU A 95 4.37 -1.96 -13.86
CA GLU A 95 4.53 -0.52 -14.11
C GLU A 95 3.35 0.35 -13.62
N ARG A 96 2.39 -0.23 -12.91
CA ARG A 96 1.23 0.51 -12.41
C ARG A 96 1.62 1.46 -11.28
N GLU A 97 0.81 2.51 -11.14
CA GLU A 97 0.93 3.53 -10.09
C GLU A 97 0.13 3.10 -8.84
N VAL A 98 0.76 3.20 -7.68
CA VAL A 98 0.20 3.00 -6.34
C VAL A 98 -0.55 4.27 -5.91
N GLY A 99 0.03 5.44 -6.21
CA GLY A 99 -0.54 6.73 -5.89
C GLY A 99 -0.11 7.28 -4.53
N TYR A 100 -0.07 8.62 -4.45
CA TYR A 100 0.50 9.37 -3.32
C TYR A 100 -0.06 8.97 -1.93
N LEU A 101 -1.38 8.89 -1.77
CA LEU A 101 -1.99 8.59 -0.46
C LEU A 101 -1.67 7.16 0.01
N ASN A 102 -1.66 6.22 -0.92
CA ASN A 102 -1.34 4.83 -0.63
C ASN A 102 0.13 4.67 -0.24
N LEU A 103 1.05 5.34 -0.96
CA LEU A 103 2.47 5.32 -0.62
C LEU A 103 2.76 5.94 0.76
N ILE A 104 2.22 7.12 1.05
CA ILE A 104 2.44 7.76 2.36
C ILE A 104 1.83 6.91 3.50
N TRP A 105 0.67 6.27 3.27
CA TRP A 105 0.08 5.36 4.24
C TRP A 105 0.94 4.12 4.46
N MET A 106 1.38 3.44 3.40
CA MET A 106 2.22 2.24 3.53
C MET A 106 3.56 2.52 4.21
N ILE A 107 4.20 3.66 3.92
CA ILE A 107 5.43 4.06 4.61
C ILE A 107 5.16 4.34 6.10
N SER A 108 4.10 5.10 6.39
CA SER A 108 3.72 5.42 7.77
C SER A 108 3.38 4.16 8.57
N LEU A 109 2.61 3.24 7.97
CA LEU A 109 2.27 1.95 8.56
C LEU A 109 3.51 1.09 8.78
N GLY A 110 4.42 1.00 7.80
CA GLY A 110 5.67 0.26 7.97
C GLY A 110 6.51 0.76 9.14
N ILE A 111 6.58 2.09 9.33
CA ILE A 111 7.26 2.70 10.48
C ILE A 111 6.53 2.37 11.80
N LEU A 112 5.21 2.55 11.84
CA LEU A 112 4.39 2.33 13.04
C LEU A 112 4.34 0.85 13.48
N LEU A 113 4.39 -0.07 12.53
CA LEU A 113 4.43 -1.52 12.75
C LEU A 113 5.85 -2.04 13.00
N GLU A 114 6.86 -1.17 13.00
CA GLU A 114 8.28 -1.54 13.16
C GLU A 114 8.70 -2.67 12.22
N THR A 115 8.23 -2.61 10.96
CA THR A 115 8.51 -3.64 9.97
C THR A 115 10.01 -3.76 9.66
N GLU A 116 10.42 -4.85 9.03
CA GLU A 116 11.80 -5.02 8.62
C GLU A 116 12.26 -3.88 7.68
N LYS A 117 13.46 -3.33 7.89
CA LYS A 117 14.03 -2.26 7.05
C LYS A 117 13.97 -2.55 5.56
N LYS A 118 14.08 -3.82 5.14
CA LYS A 118 13.99 -4.24 3.73
C LYS A 118 12.64 -3.87 3.10
N ASN A 119 11.56 -3.87 3.88
CA ASN A 119 10.22 -3.54 3.41
C ASN A 119 10.11 -2.03 3.13
N LEU A 120 10.66 -1.20 4.02
CA LEU A 120 10.75 0.25 3.81
C LEU A 120 11.65 0.60 2.62
N VAL A 121 12.74 -0.16 2.39
CA VAL A 121 13.57 -0.03 1.17
C VAL A 121 12.75 -0.35 -0.09
N SER A 122 11.90 -1.36 -0.06
CA SER A 122 11.01 -1.68 -1.19
C SER A 122 9.99 -0.56 -1.45
N LEU A 123 9.40 0.02 -0.40
CA LEU A 123 8.51 1.17 -0.54
C LEU A 123 9.23 2.42 -1.07
N ALA A 124 10.47 2.67 -0.65
CA ALA A 124 11.29 3.74 -1.18
C ALA A 124 11.53 3.60 -2.69
N LYS A 125 11.73 2.38 -3.19
CA LYS A 125 11.86 2.13 -4.65
C LYS A 125 10.58 2.47 -5.42
N LEU A 126 9.40 2.24 -4.83
CA LEU A 126 8.12 2.61 -5.44
C LEU A 126 7.96 4.14 -5.51
N VAL A 127 8.33 4.85 -4.44
CA VAL A 127 8.39 6.32 -4.41
C VAL A 127 9.28 6.86 -5.53
N GLU A 128 10.46 6.26 -5.72
CA GLU A 128 11.39 6.64 -6.80
C GLU A 128 10.81 6.36 -8.18
N LYS A 129 10.22 5.17 -8.38
CA LYS A 129 9.58 4.76 -9.63
C LYS A 129 8.48 5.74 -10.05
N GLU A 130 7.64 6.16 -9.11
CA GLU A 130 6.55 7.12 -9.35
C GLU A 130 7.00 8.59 -9.39
N ASN A 131 8.31 8.86 -9.24
CA ASN A 131 8.87 10.21 -9.15
C ASN A 131 8.17 11.07 -8.08
N MET A 132 7.82 10.45 -6.96
CA MET A 132 7.03 11.06 -5.89
C MET A 132 7.91 12.00 -5.05
N ASN A 133 8.12 13.21 -5.58
CA ASN A 133 8.91 14.26 -4.95
C ASN A 133 8.08 14.99 -3.87
N ASP A 134 8.02 14.40 -2.68
CA ASP A 134 7.31 14.97 -1.53
C ASP A 134 8.17 14.97 -0.27
N VAL A 135 8.25 16.13 0.38
CA VAL A 135 9.08 16.34 1.58
C VAL A 135 8.64 15.51 2.79
N VAL A 136 7.35 15.17 2.91
CA VAL A 136 6.87 14.34 4.03
C VAL A 136 7.30 12.89 3.81
N ILE A 137 7.13 12.37 2.59
CA ILE A 137 7.61 11.03 2.24
C ILE A 137 9.14 10.94 2.42
N ASP A 138 9.88 11.91 1.88
CA ASP A 138 11.33 11.95 1.99
C ASP A 138 11.79 12.00 3.47
N PHE A 139 11.12 12.81 4.30
CA PHE A 139 11.41 12.90 5.73
C PHE A 139 11.18 11.57 6.45
N LEU A 140 10.03 10.91 6.22
CA LEU A 140 9.71 9.62 6.85
C LEU A 140 10.73 8.54 6.47
N LEU A 141 11.12 8.46 5.20
CA LEU A 141 12.11 7.49 4.72
C LEU A 141 13.52 7.79 5.25
N CYS A 142 13.92 9.07 5.31
CA CYS A 142 15.20 9.47 5.92
C CYS A 142 15.26 9.09 7.41
N ALA A 143 14.18 9.34 8.15
CA ALA A 143 14.07 9.02 9.57
C ALA A 143 14.09 7.51 9.87
N SER A 144 13.85 6.67 8.85
CA SER A 144 13.77 5.20 8.99
C SER A 144 15.13 4.48 9.01
N ASP A 145 16.26 5.20 8.90
CA ASP A 145 17.62 4.63 8.93
C ASP A 145 17.82 3.47 7.92
N ILE A 146 17.29 3.66 6.71
CA ILE A 146 17.39 2.71 5.59
C ILE A 146 18.42 3.15 4.53
N GLY A 147 19.18 4.22 4.79
CA GLY A 147 20.12 4.82 3.83
C GLY A 147 19.45 5.70 2.76
N TYR A 148 18.16 6.02 2.90
CA TYR A 148 17.49 7.01 2.06
C TYR A 148 18.01 8.41 2.41
N THR A 149 18.44 9.18 1.41
CA THR A 149 19.12 10.47 1.60
C THR A 149 18.57 11.58 0.73
N LYS A 150 17.57 11.28 -0.11
CA LYS A 150 16.92 12.28 -0.95
C LYS A 150 16.00 13.13 -0.09
N MET A 151 16.10 14.44 -0.25
CA MET A 151 15.24 15.41 0.41
C MET A 151 14.86 16.49 -0.59
N THR A 152 13.58 16.65 -0.82
CA THR A 152 12.99 17.78 -1.55
C THR A 152 12.38 18.81 -0.61
N ASN A 153 12.15 20.02 -1.10
CA ASN A 153 11.36 21.05 -0.40
C ASN A 153 9.93 21.17 -0.96
N ARG A 154 9.55 20.26 -1.84
CA ARG A 154 8.25 20.26 -2.52
C ARG A 154 7.26 19.43 -1.74
N TYR A 155 6.03 19.91 -1.67
CA TYR A 155 4.88 19.09 -1.27
C TYR A 155 4.17 18.68 -2.55
N TYR A 156 4.03 17.36 -2.77
CA TYR A 156 3.18 16.84 -3.83
C TYR A 156 1.73 17.23 -3.57
N LYS A 157 1.31 17.22 -2.30
CA LYS A 157 0.00 17.73 -1.85
C LYS A 157 0.16 18.74 -0.72
N GLU A 158 0.01 20.03 -1.02
CA GLU A 158 0.22 21.08 -0.02
C GLU A 158 -0.75 21.04 1.17
N ASN A 159 -2.04 20.77 0.96
CA ASN A 159 -3.01 20.68 2.06
C ASN A 159 -3.40 19.21 2.31
N PRO A 160 -3.20 18.66 3.53
CA PRO A 160 -2.78 19.32 4.77
C PRO A 160 -1.27 19.37 5.05
N TYR A 161 -0.44 18.78 4.17
CA TYR A 161 0.93 18.42 4.53
C TYR A 161 1.90 19.58 4.67
N ALA A 162 1.67 20.75 4.08
CA ALA A 162 2.50 21.94 4.27
C ALA A 162 2.59 22.37 5.74
N LYS A 163 1.60 22.01 6.56
CA LYS A 163 1.60 22.25 8.00
C LYS A 163 2.66 21.44 8.76
N THR A 164 3.18 20.38 8.15
CA THR A 164 4.27 19.57 8.73
C THR A 164 5.63 20.26 8.65
N ARG A 165 5.76 21.35 7.87
CA ARG A 165 7.04 22.05 7.65
C ARG A 165 7.74 22.40 8.96
N GLU A 166 7.00 22.98 9.91
CA GLU A 166 7.56 23.38 11.21
C GLU A 166 8.12 22.19 11.98
N ILE A 167 7.52 21.00 11.86
CA ILE A 167 7.99 19.78 12.51
C ILE A 167 9.25 19.26 11.81
N ILE A 168 9.25 19.23 10.48
CA ILE A 168 10.35 18.73 9.65
C ILE A 168 11.60 19.62 9.79
N GLU A 169 11.43 20.93 9.88
CA GLU A 169 12.55 21.89 10.04
C GLU A 169 13.17 21.88 11.45
N LEU A 170 12.48 21.32 12.44
CA LEU A 170 12.95 21.23 13.83
C LEU A 170 13.62 19.90 14.18
N ALA A 171 13.45 18.86 13.35
CA ALA A 171 13.98 17.51 13.56
C ALA A 171 15.48 17.42 13.23
#